data_AF-A0A359FZL0-F1
#
_entry.id   AF-A0A359FZL0-F1
#
_cell.length_a   1.000
_cell.length_b   1.000
_cell.length_c   1.000
_cell.angle_alpha   90.00
_cell.angle_beta   90.00
_cell.angle_gamma   90.00
#
_symmetry.space_group_name_H-M   'P 1'
#
loop_
_entity.id
_entity.type
_entity.pdbx_description
1 polymer ?
#
loop_
_entity_poly.entity_id
_entity_poly.type
_entity_poly.pdbx_seq_one_letter_code
_entity_poly.pdbx_strand_id
1 'polypeptide(L)' 'RHNEVAPNQFEIAPIYEEANLANDHNQLIMDVMKRIARKHHFAVLFHEKPYKGINGS' A
#
# COMPACT_ATOMS: atom_id res chain seq x y z
N ARG A 1 0.89 -13.37 -4.93
CA ARG A 1 0.30 -12.69 -3.75
C ARG A 1 1.32 -12.86 -2.62
N HIS A 2 2.16 -11.85 -2.40
CA HIS A 2 3.08 -11.84 -1.27
C HIS A 2 2.35 -11.22 -0.08
N ASN A 3 2.26 -11.97 1.00
CA ASN A 3 2.00 -11.38 2.31
C ASN A 3 3.38 -11.04 2.89
N GLU A 4 3.46 -9.89 3.52
CA GLU A 4 4.68 -9.47 4.21
C GLU A 4 4.79 -10.11 5.58
N VAL A 5 5.90 -9.84 6.26
CA VAL A 5 6.25 -10.49 7.54
C VAL A 5 5.24 -10.16 8.65
N ALA A 6 4.65 -8.96 8.68
CA ALA A 6 3.65 -8.61 9.68
C ALA A 6 2.23 -9.07 9.30
N PRO A 7 1.37 -9.40 10.29
CA PRO A 7 -0.02 -9.72 10.02
C PRO A 7 -0.75 -8.61 9.27
N ASN A 8 -1.51 -8.97 8.24
CA ASN A 8 -2.25 -8.03 7.39
C ASN A 8 -1.37 -6.98 6.68
N GLN A 9 -0.07 -7.24 6.52
CA GLN A 9 0.83 -6.45 5.68
C GLN A 9 0.94 -7.10 4.30
N PHE A 10 0.88 -6.29 3.25
CA PHE A 10 0.90 -6.73 1.87
C PHE A 10 1.74 -5.78 1.03
N GLU A 11 2.41 -6.32 0.02
CA GLU A 11 3.21 -5.55 -0.95
C GLU A 11 2.61 -5.65 -2.36
N ILE A 12 2.68 -4.54 -3.09
CA ILE A 12 2.41 -4.49 -4.53
C ILE A 12 3.42 -3.53 -5.18
N ALA A 13 4.12 -4.00 -6.21
CA ALA A 13 5.09 -3.21 -6.95
C ALA A 13 4.71 -3.20 -8.44
N PRO A 14 4.55 -2.02 -9.08
CA PRO A 14 4.38 -1.92 -10.52
C PRO A 14 5.69 -2.18 -11.26
N ILE A 15 5.60 -2.38 -12.58
CA ILE A 15 6.78 -2.46 -13.45
C ILE A 15 7.47 -1.09 -13.46
N TYR A 16 8.80 -1.09 -13.61
CA TYR A 16 9.59 0.13 -13.70
C TYR A 16 9.15 1.03 -14.87
N GLU A 17 9.10 2.33 -14.63
CA GLU A 17 8.71 3.37 -15.57
C GLU A 17 9.61 4.62 -15.41
N GLU A 18 9.44 5.60 -16.30
CA GLU A 18 10.07 6.91 -16.14
C GLU A 18 9.67 7.54 -14.79
N ALA A 19 10.61 8.20 -14.13
CA ALA A 19 10.48 8.59 -12.73
C ALA A 19 9.25 9.47 -12.43
N ASN A 20 8.96 10.45 -13.31
CA ASN A 20 7.80 11.33 -13.11
C ASN A 20 6.49 10.54 -13.24
N LEU A 21 6.39 9.70 -14.29
CA LEU A 21 5.21 8.86 -14.49
C LEU A 21 5.02 7.84 -13.36
N ALA A 22 6.10 7.18 -12.92
CA ALA A 22 6.06 6.20 -11.84
C ALA A 22 5.59 6.83 -10.52
N ASN A 23 6.02 8.05 -10.23
CA ASN A 23 5.57 8.80 -9.05
C ASN A 23 4.08 9.14 -9.13
N ASP A 24 3.61 9.62 -10.28
CA ASP A 24 2.19 9.95 -10.49
C ASP A 24 1.30 8.71 -10.36
N HIS A 25 1.73 7.59 -10.94
CA HIS A 25 1.04 6.31 -10.80
C HIS A 25 1.03 5.82 -9.34
N ASN A 26 2.12 5.99 -8.59
CA ASN A 26 2.14 5.62 -7.17
C ASN A 26 1.14 6.43 -6.33
N GLN A 27 1.04 7.75 -6.58
CA GLN A 27 0.04 8.59 -5.91
C GLN A 27 -1.40 8.16 -6.26
N LEU A 28 -1.66 7.88 -7.54
CA LEU A 28 -2.96 7.41 -8.00
C LEU A 28 -3.33 6.05 -7.38
N ILE A 29 -2.37 5.13 -7.28
CA ILE A 29 -2.56 3.82 -6.63
C ILE A 29 -2.98 3.99 -5.18
N MET A 30 -2.32 4.87 -4.41
CA MET A 30 -2.68 5.11 -3.01
C MET A 30 -4.12 5.62 -2.84
N ASP A 31 -4.60 6.50 -3.72
CA ASP A 31 -5.99 6.98 -3.69
C ASP A 31 -6.99 5.87 -4.06
N VAL A 32 -6.69 5.12 -5.13
CA VAL A 32 -7.50 3.97 -5.55
C VAL A 32 -7.59 2.94 -4.42
N MET A 33 -6.49 2.62 -3.75
CA MET A 33 -6.45 1.68 -2.62
C MET A 33 -7.36 2.15 -1.49
N LYS A 34 -7.32 3.42 -1.08
CA LYS A 34 -8.22 3.96 -0.04
C LYS A 34 -9.69 3.84 -0.43
N ARG A 35 -10.04 4.12 -1.70
CA ARG A 35 -11.42 4.03 -2.19
C ARG A 35 -11.91 2.58 -2.24
N ILE A 36 -11.10 1.67 -2.78
CA ILE A 36 -11.46 0.26 -2.92
C ILE A 36 -11.51 -0.43 -1.55
N ALA A 37 -10.57 -0.15 -0.65
CA ALA A 37 -10.59 -0.69 0.71
C ALA A 37 -11.93 -0.39 1.42
N ARG A 38 -12.40 0.87 1.37
CA ARG A 38 -13.70 1.26 1.94
C ARG A 38 -14.87 0.50 1.32
N LYS A 39 -14.86 0.29 0.00
CA LYS A 39 -15.89 -0.49 -0.70
C LYS A 39 -15.95 -1.95 -0.22
N HIS A 40 -14.83 -2.49 0.21
CA HIS A 40 -14.72 -3.85 0.74
C HIS A 40 -14.75 -3.92 2.28
N HIS A 41 -15.21 -2.86 2.96
CA HIS A 41 -15.27 -2.79 4.42
C HIS A 41 -13.90 -2.93 5.13
N PHE A 42 -12.82 -2.50 4.46
CA PHE A 42 -11.47 -2.43 5.01
C PHE A 42 -10.99 -0.97 5.15
N ALA A 43 -9.93 -0.78 5.93
CA ALA A 43 -9.13 0.44 5.95
C ALA A 43 -7.70 0.10 5.53
N VAL A 44 -7.12 0.91 4.63
CA VAL A 44 -5.71 0.80 4.26
C VAL A 44 -4.88 1.73 5.15
N LEU A 45 -3.75 1.24 5.66
CA LEU A 45 -2.87 1.98 6.57
C LEU A 45 -1.52 2.18 5.89
N PHE A 46 -1.21 3.42 5.50
CA PHE A 46 0.08 3.78 4.88
C PHE A 46 1.08 4.36 5.88
N HIS A 47 0.72 4.47 7.16
CA HIS A 47 1.65 4.89 8.20
C HIS A 47 2.79 3.87 8.29
N GLU A 48 4.04 4.32 8.32
CA GLU A 48 5.25 3.47 8.28
C GLU A 48 5.35 2.55 9.51
N LYS A 49 4.82 2.99 10.65
CA LYS A 49 4.68 2.17 11.85
C LYS A 49 3.25 2.17 12.42
N PRO A 50 2.30 1.43 11.82
CA PRO A 50 0.89 1.53 12.20
C PRO A 50 0.60 0.86 13.55
N TYR A 51 1.42 -0.12 13.95
CA TYR A 51 1.28 -0.84 15.22
C TYR A 51 2.62 -0.99 15.92
N LYS A 52 2.63 -0.84 17.24
CA LYS A 52 3.80 -1.04 18.09
C LYS A 52 4.12 -2.53 18.21
N GLY A 53 5.40 -2.90 18.09
CA GLY A 53 5.87 -4.27 18.36
C GLY A 53 5.78 -5.25 17.19
N ILE A 54 5.35 -4.82 16.00
CA ILE A 54 5.42 -5.61 14.74
C ILE A 54 6.24 -4.85 13.68
N ASN A 55 6.58 -5.48 12.56
CA ASN A 55 7.34 -4.82 11.48
C ASN A 55 6.62 -3.56 10.96
N GLY A 56 7.41 -2.59 10.49
CA GLY A 56 6.87 -1.42 9.79
C GLY A 56 6.45 -1.76 8.37
N SER A 57 5.65 -0.88 7.78
CA SER A 57 5.26 -0.93 6.37
C SER A 57 6.41 -0.56 5.45
#